data_AF-A0A9E8RU78-F1
#
_entry.id   AF-A0A9E8RU78-F1
#
_cell.length_a   1.000
_cell.length_b   1.000
_cell.length_c   1.000
_cell.angle_alpha   90.00
_cell.angle_beta   90.00
_cell.angle_gamma   90.00
#
_symmetry.space_group_name_H-M   'P 1'
#
loop_
_entity.id
_entity.type
_entity.pdbx_description
1 polymer ?
#
loop_
_entity_poly.entity_id
_entity_poly.type
_entity_poly.pdbx_seq_one_letter_code
_entity_poly.pdbx_strand_id
1 'polypeptide(L)'
;MDKDNIKSTIMELLHVINEEKFRDLINVADIDKYVKKFSAYKFLQLMIVAHICQMESLARISQKVKNMEAIQTSFRLDGISTSQLSRKQRFLTPNMFEKIFR
;
A
#
# COMPACT_ATOMS: atom_id res chain seq x y z
N MET A 1 20.71 7.64 13.08
CA MET A 1 19.75 7.23 14.13
C MET A 1 18.29 7.55 13.75
N ASP A 2 17.97 8.65 13.05
CA ASP A 2 16.57 9.01 12.71
C ASP A 2 15.84 8.10 11.72
N LYS A 3 16.52 7.65 10.66
CA LYS A 3 15.86 7.01 9.51
C LYS A 3 15.33 5.61 9.81
N ASP A 4 15.92 4.91 10.77
CA ASP A 4 15.51 3.56 11.15
C ASP A 4 14.35 3.59 12.17
N ASN A 5 14.30 4.61 13.01
CA ASN A 5 13.18 4.80 13.94
C ASN A 5 11.87 5.14 13.19
N ILE A 6 11.93 6.04 12.20
CA ILE A 6 10.77 6.38 11.35
C ILE A 6 10.23 5.16 10.60
N LYS A 7 11.11 4.26 10.14
CA LYS A 7 10.68 3.00 9.49
C LYS A 7 9.96 2.09 10.48
N SER A 8 10.50 1.90 11.69
CA SER A 8 9.86 1.06 12.72
C SER A 8 8.46 1.57 13.05
N THR A 9 8.33 2.87 13.30
CA THR A 9 7.04 3.49 13.65
C THR A 9 6.01 3.35 12.52
N ILE A 10 6.40 3.54 11.26
CA ILE A 10 5.50 3.35 10.12
C ILE A 10 5.05 1.88 10.03
N MET A 11 5.95 0.93 10.24
CA MET A 11 5.62 -0.50 10.20
C MET A 11 4.70 -0.92 11.34
N GLU A 12 4.94 -0.42 12.54
CA GLU A 12 4.06 -0.61 13.69
C GLU A 12 2.66 -0.06 13.41
N LEU A 13 2.56 1.15 12.82
CA LEU A 13 1.29 1.74 12.41
C LEU A 13 0.55 0.84 11.39
N LEU A 14 1.25 0.32 10.38
CA LEU A 14 0.66 -0.55 9.38
C LEU A 14 0.19 -1.90 9.95
N HIS A 15 0.80 -2.38 11.03
CA HIS A 15 0.38 -3.60 11.74
C HIS A 15 -0.93 -3.44 12.51
N VAL A 16 -1.30 -2.21 12.90
CA VAL A 16 -2.58 -1.92 13.57
C VAL A 16 -3.76 -2.05 12.60
N ILE A 17 -3.52 -1.94 11.29
CA ILE A 17 -4.56 -2.08 10.28
C ILE A 17 -4.96 -3.56 10.18
N ASN A 18 -6.20 -3.87 10.54
CA ASN A 18 -6.70 -5.24 10.48
C ASN A 18 -7.07 -5.62 9.04
N GLU A 19 -6.37 -6.61 8.48
CA GLU A 19 -6.57 -7.07 7.10
C GLU A 19 -7.96 -7.68 6.86
N GLU A 20 -8.49 -8.43 7.83
CA GLU A 20 -9.81 -9.07 7.73
C GLU A 20 -10.92 -8.01 7.65
N LYS A 21 -10.88 -7.01 8.56
CA LYS A 21 -11.80 -5.87 8.51
C LYS A 21 -11.68 -5.10 7.19
N PHE A 22 -10.47 -4.90 6.69
CA PHE A 22 -10.29 -4.28 5.37
C PHE A 22 -10.97 -5.09 4.27
N ARG A 23 -10.84 -6.42 4.31
CA ARG A 23 -11.45 -7.31 3.31
C ARG A 23 -12.97 -7.26 3.35
N ASP A 24 -13.55 -7.23 4.53
CA ASP A 24 -15.00 -7.14 4.75
C ASP A 24 -15.57 -5.81 4.23
N LEU A 25 -14.90 -4.69 4.50
CA LEU A 25 -15.36 -3.35 4.09
C LEU A 25 -15.36 -3.14 2.57
N ILE A 26 -14.40 -3.77 1.88
CA ILE A 26 -14.08 -3.47 0.48
C ILE A 26 -14.64 -4.53 -0.48
N ASN A 27 -15.14 -5.67 0.02
CA ASN A 27 -15.57 -6.82 -0.78
C ASN A 27 -14.53 -7.16 -1.88
N VAL A 28 -13.28 -7.31 -1.46
CA VAL A 28 -12.10 -7.39 -2.34
C VAL A 28 -11.96 -8.70 -3.12
N ALA A 29 -12.91 -9.63 -2.96
CA ALA A 29 -12.85 -10.96 -3.56
C ALA A 29 -12.60 -10.92 -5.08
N ASP A 30 -13.23 -9.98 -5.80
CA ASP A 30 -13.03 -9.82 -7.25
C ASP A 30 -11.80 -8.96 -7.61
N ILE A 31 -11.37 -8.05 -6.74
CA ILE A 31 -10.25 -7.13 -6.99
C ILE A 31 -8.90 -7.85 -6.86
N ASP A 32 -8.78 -8.80 -5.92
CA ASP A 32 -7.56 -9.54 -5.66
C ASP A 32 -7.49 -10.91 -6.35
N LYS A 33 -8.58 -11.32 -7.03
CA LYS A 33 -8.68 -12.57 -7.80
C LYS A 33 -7.51 -12.80 -8.77
N TYR A 34 -6.97 -11.72 -9.36
CA TYR A 34 -5.92 -11.77 -10.38
C TYR A 34 -4.53 -11.35 -9.88
N VAL A 35 -4.32 -11.08 -8.59
CA VAL A 35 -3.07 -10.46 -8.13
C VAL A 35 -2.48 -11.17 -6.90
N LYS A 36 -1.65 -12.19 -7.15
CA LYS A 36 -1.01 -13.01 -6.09
C LYS A 36 0.02 -12.26 -5.23
N LYS A 37 0.67 -11.18 -5.71
CA LYS A 37 1.77 -10.51 -4.99
C LYS A 37 1.41 -9.13 -4.41
N PHE A 38 0.46 -8.42 -5.02
CA PHE A 38 0.08 -7.03 -4.67
C PHE A 38 -1.44 -6.90 -4.48
N SER A 39 -1.89 -7.28 -3.29
CA SER A 39 -3.29 -7.19 -2.88
C SER A 39 -3.74 -5.73 -2.73
N ALA A 40 -5.05 -5.52 -2.73
CA ALA A 40 -5.65 -4.25 -2.37
C ALA A 40 -5.25 -3.78 -0.96
N TYR A 41 -5.07 -4.73 -0.04
CA TYR A 41 -4.57 -4.45 1.31
C TYR A 41 -3.16 -3.86 1.28
N LYS A 42 -2.23 -4.49 0.54
CA LYS A 42 -0.88 -3.95 0.35
C LYS A 42 -0.89 -2.60 -0.38
N PHE A 43 -1.83 -2.40 -1.31
CA PHE A 43 -1.99 -1.10 -1.96
C PHE A 43 -2.39 -0.02 -0.94
N LEU A 44 -3.38 -0.27 -0.08
CA LEU A 44 -3.77 0.67 0.99
C LEU A 44 -2.58 1.02 1.87
N GLN A 45 -1.89 0.00 2.40
CA GLN A 45 -0.71 0.19 3.24
C GLN A 45 0.35 1.05 2.52
N LEU A 46 0.62 0.78 1.24
CA LEU A 46 1.58 1.56 0.45
C LEU A 46 1.13 3.01 0.25
N MET A 47 -0.17 3.27 0.07
CA MET A 47 -0.69 4.63 -0.04
C MET A 47 -0.56 5.42 1.27
N ILE A 48 -0.75 4.77 2.42
CA ILE A 48 -0.51 5.39 3.74
C ILE A 48 0.96 5.78 3.88
N VAL A 49 1.89 4.87 3.56
CA VAL A 49 3.33 5.16 3.56
C VAL A 49 3.66 6.30 2.60
N ALA A 50 3.09 6.26 1.39
CA ALA A 50 3.28 7.31 0.40
C ALA A 50 2.83 8.67 0.92
N HIS A 51 1.71 8.73 1.65
CA HIS A 51 1.21 9.97 2.23
C HIS A 51 2.12 10.49 3.36
N ILE A 52 2.51 9.63 4.31
CA ILE A 52 3.41 9.98 5.42
C ILE A 52 4.78 10.45 4.91
N CYS A 53 5.31 9.77 3.88
CA CYS A 53 6.60 10.09 3.29
C CYS A 53 6.53 11.12 2.15
N GLN A 54 5.39 11.77 1.93
CA GLN A 54 5.19 12.81 0.92
C GLN A 54 5.63 12.37 -0.49
N MET A 55 5.22 11.17 -0.91
CA MET A 55 5.45 10.65 -2.26
C MET A 55 4.33 11.13 -3.20
N GLU A 56 4.58 12.22 -3.91
CA GLU A 56 3.55 13.00 -4.62
C GLU A 56 2.99 12.36 -5.90
N SER A 57 3.57 11.25 -6.38
CA SER A 57 3.10 10.61 -7.61
C SER A 57 3.32 9.11 -7.61
N LEU A 58 2.51 8.39 -8.40
CA LEU A 58 2.69 6.95 -8.62
C LEU A 58 4.08 6.61 -9.17
N ALA A 59 4.65 7.48 -10.01
CA ALA A 59 6.00 7.33 -10.52
C ALA A 59 7.03 7.42 -9.39
N ARG A 60 6.87 8.39 -8.47
CA ARG A 60 7.74 8.53 -7.30
C ARG A 60 7.61 7.35 -6.35
N ILE A 61 6.40 6.84 -6.12
CA ILE A 61 6.15 5.63 -5.32
C ILE A 61 6.87 4.44 -5.94
N SER A 62 6.67 4.20 -7.24
CA SER A 62 7.33 3.11 -7.99
C SER A 62 8.86 3.16 -7.85
N GLN A 63 9.46 4.34 -8.04
CA GLN A 63 10.89 4.55 -7.87
C GLN A 63 11.35 4.30 -6.42
N LYS A 64 10.58 4.75 -5.43
CA LYS A 64 10.92 4.56 -4.01
C LYS A 64 10.83 3.10 -3.59
N VAL A 65 9.78 2.38 -3.98
CA VAL A 65 9.64 0.93 -3.71
C VAL A 65 10.81 0.16 -4.34
N LYS A 66 11.24 0.53 -5.54
CA LYS A 66 12.39 -0.11 -6.22
C LYS A 66 13.73 0.13 -5.51
N ASN A 67 13.91 1.29 -4.86
CA ASN A 67 15.20 1.75 -4.34
C ASN A 67 15.30 1.68 -2.80
N MET A 68 14.27 1.22 -2.10
CA MET A 68 14.24 1.16 -0.64
C MET A 68 13.98 -0.26 -0.17
N GLU A 69 15.05 -0.98 0.15
CA GLU A 69 15.03 -2.36 0.65
C GLU A 69 14.06 -2.55 1.83
N ALA A 70 13.98 -1.57 2.73
CA ALA A 70 13.03 -1.60 3.84
C ALA A 70 11.57 -1.72 3.37
N ILE A 71 11.17 -1.01 2.31
CA ILE A 71 9.82 -1.11 1.74
C ILE A 71 9.66 -2.46 1.03
N GLN A 72 10.68 -2.93 0.33
CA GLN A 72 10.65 -4.22 -0.36
C GLN A 72 10.44 -5.39 0.62
N THR A 73 11.22 -5.44 1.69
CA THR A 73 11.13 -6.45 2.75
C THR A 73 9.78 -6.41 3.46
N SER A 74 9.33 -5.20 3.81
CA SER A 74 8.07 -4.96 4.52
C SER A 74 6.84 -5.41 3.72
N PHE A 75 6.80 -5.07 2.44
CA PHE A 75 5.68 -5.41 1.56
C PHE A 75 5.85 -6.76 0.85
N ARG A 76 7.02 -7.41 1.01
CA ARG A 76 7.45 -8.60 0.26
C ARG A 76 7.29 -8.38 -1.25
N LEU A 77 7.85 -7.28 -1.75
CA LEU A 77 7.80 -6.86 -3.15
C LEU A 77 9.22 -6.54 -3.62
N ASP A 78 9.66 -7.14 -4.73
CA ASP A 78 10.96 -6.79 -5.35
C ASP A 78 10.90 -5.42 -6.07
N GLY A 79 9.69 -4.92 -6.28
CA GLY A 79 9.41 -3.68 -6.99
C GLY A 79 7.94 -3.64 -7.42
N ILE A 80 7.50 -2.45 -7.84
CA ILE A 80 6.20 -2.27 -8.47
C ILE A 80 6.27 -1.17 -9.51
N SER A 81 5.70 -1.39 -10.69
CA SER A 81 5.67 -0.38 -11.75
C SER A 81 4.55 0.65 -11.54
N THR A 82 4.72 1.84 -12.11
CA THR A 82 3.67 2.88 -12.16
C THR A 82 2.36 2.36 -12.76
N SER A 83 2.45 1.50 -13.79
CA SER A 83 1.26 0.94 -14.45
C SER A 83 0.52 -0.08 -13.58
N GLN A 84 1.23 -0.84 -12.74
CA GLN A 84 0.62 -1.73 -11.75
C GLN A 84 -0.11 -0.93 -10.66
N LEU A 85 0.51 0.16 -10.17
CA LEU A 85 -0.11 1.07 -9.21
C LEU A 85 -1.37 1.72 -9.78
N SER A 86 -1.29 2.26 -11.00
CA SER A 86 -2.42 2.91 -11.66
C SER A 86 -3.59 1.95 -11.90
N ARG A 87 -3.31 0.71 -12.33
CA ARG A 87 -4.34 -0.32 -12.46
C ARG A 87 -5.04 -0.59 -11.14
N LYS A 88 -4.31 -0.77 -10.04
CA LYS A 88 -4.92 -0.98 -8.72
C LYS A 88 -5.71 0.23 -8.23
N GLN A 89 -5.19 1.44 -8.40
CA GLN A 89 -5.90 2.66 -8.05
C GLN A 89 -7.25 2.77 -8.81
N ARG A 90 -7.28 2.37 -10.08
CA ARG A 90 -8.52 2.37 -10.87
C ARG A 90 -9.58 1.39 -10.32
N PHE A 91 -9.16 0.25 -9.76
CA PHE A 91 -10.07 -0.72 -9.15
C PHE A 91 -10.53 -0.31 -7.75
N LEU A 92 -9.72 0.43 -7.02
CA LEU A 92 -10.00 0.90 -5.67
C LEU A 92 -10.57 2.31 -5.73
N THR A 93 -11.87 2.40 -6.01
CA THR A 93 -12.56 3.69 -6.18
C THR A 93 -12.60 4.50 -4.87
N PRO A 94 -12.69 5.85 -4.92
CA PRO A 94 -12.79 6.69 -3.73
C PRO A 94 -13.90 6.26 -2.76
N ASN A 95 -15.06 5.85 -3.28
CA ASN A 95 -16.19 5.35 -2.48
C ASN A 95 -15.84 4.13 -1.62
N MET A 96 -14.87 3.32 -2.06
CA MET A 96 -14.41 2.16 -1.29
C MET A 96 -13.55 2.63 -0.11
N PHE A 97 -12.67 3.61 -0.33
CA PHE A 97 -11.86 4.18 0.75
C PHE A 97 -12.67 5.01 1.75
N GLU A 98 -13.77 5.64 1.32
CA GLU A 98 -14.67 6.36 2.23
C GLU A 98 -15.22 5.44 3.34
N LYS A 99 -15.45 4.15 3.05
CA LYS A 99 -15.87 3.17 4.05
C LYS A 99 -14.79 2.82 5.07
N ILE A 100 -13.52 3.04 4.74
CA ILE A 100 -12.38 2.73 5.62
C ILE A 100 -12.13 3.88 6.61
N PHE A 101 -12.35 5.11 6.18
CA PHE A 101 -11.99 6.32 6.94
C PHE A 101 -13.19 7.07 7.53
N ARG A 102 -14.40 6.51 7.43
CA ARG A 102 -15.60 7.01 8.12
C ARG A 102 -15.64 6.59 9.58
#